data_AF-A0A924X060-F1
#
_entry.id   AF-A0A924X060-F1
#
_cell.length_a   1.000
_cell.length_b   1.000
_cell.length_c   1.000
_cell.angle_alpha   90.00
_cell.angle_beta   90.00
_cell.angle_gamma   90.00
#
_symmetry.space_group_name_H-M   'P 1'
#
loop_
_entity.id
_entity.type
_entity.pdbx_description
1 polymer ?
#
loop_
_entity_poly.entity_id
_entity_poly.type
_entity_poly.pdbx_seq_one_letter_code
_entity_poly.pdbx_strand_id
1 'polypeptide(L)'
;MTQEQLPSEFDAVRNFAIKCMLWLNGFAHLVIGLALATSVLMFTWLFFVDVKDAIYAHNLVHGFLHALGTLMLLWSVSALISAEIRYLRGSKLLVETFIEVVLVLFLRKLIVMPVQDVSPTIEEVGMWVGGSFFIGLIYVLLHWGQKESADKQSSSP
;
A
#
# COMPACT_ATOMS: atom_id res chain seq x y z
N MET A 1 3.53 -36.73 -23.74
CA MET A 1 3.28 -35.61 -24.68
C MET A 1 1.80 -35.63 -25.01
N THR A 2 0.98 -34.84 -24.33
CA THR A 2 -0.46 -34.78 -24.56
C THR A 2 -0.84 -33.31 -24.61
N GLN A 3 -0.65 -32.73 -25.80
CA GLN A 3 -1.26 -31.46 -26.17
C GLN A 3 -2.74 -31.77 -26.42
N GLU A 4 -3.58 -31.64 -25.39
CA GLU A 4 -5.01 -31.45 -25.61
C GLU A 4 -5.21 -30.09 -26.29
N GLN A 5 -5.22 -30.11 -27.62
CA GLN A 5 -5.69 -29.01 -28.44
C GLN A 5 -7.16 -28.77 -28.09
N LEU A 6 -7.42 -27.77 -27.25
CA LEU A 6 -8.77 -27.23 -27.07
C LEU A 6 -9.32 -26.80 -28.45
N PRO A 7 -10.57 -27.15 -28.80
CA PRO A 7 -11.14 -26.89 -30.12
C PRO A 7 -11.14 -25.38 -30.45
N SER A 8 -10.78 -25.06 -31.69
CA SER A 8 -10.56 -23.70 -32.22
C SER A 8 -11.75 -22.75 -32.11
N GLU A 9 -12.94 -23.24 -31.76
CA GLU A 9 -14.12 -22.40 -31.48
C GLU A 9 -13.99 -21.58 -30.18
N PHE A 10 -13.15 -22.02 -29.24
CA PHE A 10 -12.93 -21.30 -27.97
C PHE A 10 -11.92 -20.15 -28.08
N ASP A 11 -11.23 -20.00 -29.21
CA ASP A 11 -10.27 -18.91 -29.40
C ASP A 11 -10.96 -17.53 -29.43
N ALA A 12 -12.18 -17.45 -29.98
CA ALA A 12 -13.00 -16.24 -29.97
C ALA A 12 -13.44 -15.87 -28.55
N VAL A 13 -13.87 -16.86 -27.76
CA VAL A 13 -14.29 -16.67 -26.37
C VAL A 13 -13.09 -16.28 -25.49
N ARG A 14 -11.93 -16.92 -25.68
CA ARG A 14 -10.69 -16.61 -24.97
C ARG A 14 -10.24 -15.17 -25.25
N ASN A 15 -10.20 -14.77 -26.52
CA ASN A 15 -9.78 -13.42 -26.90
C ASN A 15 -10.76 -12.35 -26.40
N PHE A 16 -12.07 -12.65 -26.43
CA PHE A 16 -13.09 -11.80 -25.84
C PHE A 16 -12.90 -11.65 -24.32
N ALA A 17 -12.72 -12.76 -23.59
CA ALA A 17 -12.51 -12.76 -22.15
C ALA A 17 -11.26 -11.96 -21.76
N ILE A 18 -10.15 -12.14 -22.48
CA ILE A 18 -8.91 -11.38 -22.25
C ILE A 18 -9.15 -9.88 -22.48
N LYS A 19 -9.84 -9.51 -23.56
CA LYS A 19 -10.15 -8.10 -23.86
C LYS A 19 -11.04 -7.47 -22.79
N CYS A 20 -12.05 -8.21 -22.31
CA CYS A 20 -12.88 -7.78 -21.19
C CYS A 20 -12.08 -7.61 -19.90
N MET A 21 -11.21 -8.56 -19.56
CA MET A 21 -10.35 -8.46 -18.37
C MET A 21 -9.41 -7.26 -18.45
N LEU A 22 -8.79 -7.01 -19.61
CA LEU A 22 -7.92 -5.85 -19.81
C LEU A 22 -8.68 -4.53 -19.68
N TRP A 23 -9.86 -4.44 -20.28
CA TRP A 23 -10.70 -3.24 -20.19
C TRP A 23 -11.18 -2.99 -18.76
N LEU A 24 -11.65 -4.03 -18.07
CA LEU A 24 -12.11 -3.95 -16.69
C LEU A 24 -10.97 -3.57 -15.75
N ASN A 25 -9.78 -4.13 -15.95
CA ASN A 25 -8.60 -3.79 -15.16
C ASN A 25 -8.23 -2.31 -15.36
N GLY A 26 -8.17 -1.83 -16.60
CA GLY A 26 -7.92 -0.42 -16.89
C GLY A 26 -8.97 0.51 -16.28
N PHE A 27 -10.26 0.12 -16.33
CA PHE A 27 -11.34 0.87 -15.70
C PHE A 27 -11.22 0.92 -14.17
N ALA A 28 -10.91 -0.21 -13.53
CA ALA A 28 -10.71 -0.28 -12.08
C ALA A 28 -9.59 0.66 -11.64
N HIS A 29 -8.47 0.64 -12.35
CA HIS A 29 -7.30 1.49 -12.12
C HIS A 29 -7.64 2.99 -12.29
N LEU A 30 -8.42 3.36 -13.30
CA LEU A 30 -8.92 4.72 -13.46
C LEU A 30 -9.73 5.19 -12.23
N VAL A 31 -10.65 4.34 -11.76
CA VAL A 31 -11.48 4.65 -10.58
C VAL A 31 -10.63 4.75 -9.31
N ILE A 32 -9.67 3.85 -9.13
CA ILE A 32 -8.73 3.86 -8.01
C ILE A 32 -7.89 5.15 -8.03
N GLY A 33 -7.34 5.53 -9.17
CA GLY A 33 -6.57 6.76 -9.33
C GLY A 33 -7.38 8.01 -8.95
N LEU A 34 -8.65 8.08 -9.37
CA LEU A 34 -9.57 9.17 -9.01
C LEU A 34 -9.86 9.20 -7.50
N ALA A 35 -10.10 8.03 -6.90
CA ALA A 35 -10.34 7.90 -5.47
C ALA A 35 -9.11 8.34 -4.66
N LEU A 36 -7.91 7.92 -5.06
CA LEU A 36 -6.66 8.33 -4.42
C LEU A 36 -6.43 9.84 -4.54
N ALA A 37 -6.66 10.44 -5.71
CA ALA A 37 -6.56 11.89 -5.89
C ALA A 37 -7.51 12.66 -4.97
N THR A 38 -8.75 12.19 -4.85
CA THR A 38 -9.74 12.77 -3.92
C THR A 38 -9.29 12.60 -2.47
N SER A 39 -8.74 11.43 -2.13
CA SER A 39 -8.22 11.12 -0.79
C SER A 39 -7.08 12.05 -0.38
N VAL A 40 -6.18 12.42 -1.30
CA VAL A 40 -5.10 13.39 -1.01
C VAL A 40 -5.69 14.73 -0.61
N LEU A 41 -6.70 15.23 -1.31
CA LEU A 41 -7.34 16.50 -0.98
C LEU A 41 -8.00 16.44 0.41
N MET A 42 -8.74 15.35 0.69
CA MET A 42 -9.40 15.17 1.98
C MET A 42 -8.40 15.06 3.14
N PHE A 43 -7.33 14.27 3.00
CA PHE A 43 -6.33 14.14 4.06
C PHE A 43 -5.47 15.39 4.23
N THR A 44 -5.21 16.13 3.15
CA THR A 44 -4.52 17.43 3.25
C THR A 44 -5.37 18.41 4.05
N TRP A 45 -6.67 18.46 3.79
CA TRP A 45 -7.59 19.25 4.59
C TRP A 45 -7.62 18.82 6.06
N LEU A 46 -7.73 17.51 6.32
CA LEU A 46 -7.71 16.94 7.66
C LEU A 46 -6.44 17.33 8.43
N PHE A 47 -5.28 17.29 7.77
CA PHE A 47 -4.02 17.69 8.37
C PHE A 47 -4.02 19.15 8.85
N PHE A 48 -4.59 20.08 8.07
CA PHE A 48 -4.71 21.47 8.52
C PHE A 48 -5.63 21.63 9.74
N VAL A 49 -6.70 20.84 9.82
CA VAL A 49 -7.59 20.80 10.98
C VAL A 49 -6.82 20.27 12.20
N ASP A 50 -6.12 19.14 12.06
CA ASP A 50 -5.32 18.53 13.12
C ASP A 50 -4.26 19.50 13.68
N VAL A 51 -3.58 20.24 12.79
CA VAL A 51 -2.58 21.25 13.18
C VAL A 51 -3.22 22.41 13.94
N LYS A 52 -4.39 22.90 13.50
CA LYS A 52 -5.12 23.94 14.23
C LYS A 52 -5.49 23.44 15.63
N ASP A 53 -6.10 22.27 15.72
CA ASP A 53 -6.57 21.71 16.99
C ASP A 53 -5.42 21.47 17.98
N ALA A 54 -4.27 21.01 17.48
CA ALA A 54 -3.04 20.87 18.27
C ALA A 54 -2.59 22.17 18.94
N ILE A 55 -2.71 23.29 18.23
CA ILE A 55 -2.31 24.62 18.72
C ILE A 55 -3.32 25.12 19.77
N TYR A 56 -4.61 24.90 19.57
CA TYR A 56 -5.66 25.37 20.49
C TYR A 56 -5.76 24.53 21.78
N ALA A 57 -5.43 23.24 21.75
CA ALA A 57 -5.60 22.35 22.88
C ALA A 57 -4.50 22.45 23.96
N HIS A 58 -3.46 23.29 23.78
CA HIS A 58 -2.26 23.39 24.63
C HIS A 58 -1.49 22.07 24.88
N ASN A 59 -1.93 20.95 24.31
CA ASN A 59 -1.24 19.66 24.31
C ASN A 59 -0.57 19.43 22.95
N LEU A 60 0.56 20.11 22.76
CA LEU A 60 1.33 20.09 21.52
C LEU A 60 1.81 18.68 21.17
N VAL A 61 2.15 17.85 22.17
CA VAL A 61 2.64 16.49 21.94
C VAL A 61 1.54 15.60 21.38
N HIS A 62 0.34 15.64 21.99
CA HIS A 62 -0.80 14.86 21.50
C HIS A 62 -1.18 15.27 20.09
N GLY A 63 -1.32 16.58 19.84
CA GLY A 63 -1.66 17.11 18.53
C GLY A 63 -0.59 16.83 17.47
N PHE A 64 0.70 16.89 17.84
CA PHE A 64 1.80 16.56 16.94
C PHE A 64 1.80 15.08 16.54
N LEU A 65 1.66 14.16 17.49
CA LEU A 65 1.61 12.72 17.19
C LEU A 65 0.38 12.36 16.35
N HIS A 66 -0.76 13.02 16.60
CA HIS A 66 -1.96 12.87 15.79
C HIS A 66 -1.73 13.35 14.34
N ALA A 67 -1.21 14.57 14.17
CA ALA A 67 -0.93 15.16 12.87
C ALA A 67 0.15 14.37 12.09
N LEU A 68 1.18 13.84 12.77
CA LEU A 68 2.15 12.93 12.17
C LEU A 68 1.47 11.65 11.66
N GLY A 69 0.53 11.09 12.43
CA GLY A 69 -0.27 9.95 12.00
C GLY A 69 -1.08 10.25 10.74
N THR A 70 -1.59 11.47 10.58
CA THR A 70 -2.28 11.92 9.37
C THR A 70 -1.31 12.12 8.19
N LEU A 71 -0.11 12.67 8.43
CA LEU A 71 0.94 12.79 7.40
C LEU A 71 1.42 11.44 6.87
N MET A 72 1.51 10.42 7.72
CA MET A 72 1.84 9.06 7.26
C MET A 72 0.78 8.51 6.29
N LEU A 73 -0.50 8.81 6.50
CA LEU A 73 -1.56 8.45 5.55
C LEU A 73 -1.40 9.19 4.22
N LEU A 74 -1.08 10.48 4.26
CA LEU A 74 -0.79 11.26 3.05
C LEU A 74 0.39 10.68 2.27
N TRP A 75 1.45 10.28 2.96
CA TRP A 75 2.57 9.59 2.32
C TRP A 75 2.13 8.25 1.69
N SER A 76 1.41 7.40 2.42
CA SER A 76 0.89 6.14 1.88
C SER A 76 0.05 6.34 0.62
N VAL A 77 -0.87 7.30 0.62
CA VAL A 77 -1.69 7.61 -0.55
C VAL A 77 -0.84 8.13 -1.71
N SER A 78 0.17 8.96 -1.44
CA SER A 78 1.13 9.44 -2.44
C SER A 78 1.94 8.29 -3.08
N ALA A 79 2.35 7.30 -2.28
CA ALA A 79 3.02 6.10 -2.76
C ALA A 79 2.10 5.25 -3.66
N LEU A 80 0.81 5.14 -3.29
CA LEU A 80 -0.20 4.45 -4.12
C LEU A 80 -0.45 5.19 -5.44
N ILE A 81 -0.56 6.52 -5.43
CA ILE A 81 -0.69 7.32 -6.65
C ILE A 81 0.53 7.11 -7.54
N SER A 82 1.73 7.07 -6.97
CA SER A 82 2.95 6.80 -7.71
C SER A 82 2.93 5.41 -8.35
N ALA A 83 2.41 4.40 -7.65
CA ALA A 83 2.19 3.06 -8.21
C ALA A 83 1.17 3.08 -9.35
N GLU A 84 0.08 3.82 -9.19
CA GLU A 84 -0.98 3.97 -10.18
C GLU A 84 -0.48 4.67 -11.46
N ILE A 85 0.30 5.74 -11.32
CA ILE A 85 0.95 6.41 -12.46
C ILE A 85 1.88 5.45 -13.20
N ARG A 86 2.65 4.62 -12.49
CA ARG A 86 3.51 3.61 -13.13
C ARG A 86 2.70 2.57 -13.91
N TYR A 87 1.58 2.12 -13.35
CA TYR A 87 0.67 1.21 -14.04
C TYR A 87 0.11 1.83 -15.32
N LEU A 88 -0.37 3.08 -15.26
CA LEU A 88 -0.89 3.81 -16.42
C LEU A 88 0.18 4.07 -17.49
N ARG A 89 1.46 4.15 -17.11
CA ARG A 89 2.60 4.24 -18.04
C ARG A 89 3.00 2.89 -18.65
N GLY A 90 2.25 1.82 -18.37
CA GLY A 90 2.50 0.48 -18.91
C GLY A 90 3.54 -0.33 -18.13
N SER A 91 4.00 0.15 -16.98
CA SER A 91 4.88 -0.61 -16.09
C SER A 91 4.06 -1.53 -15.18
N LYS A 92 4.65 -2.64 -14.73
CA LYS A 92 4.00 -3.54 -13.77
C LYS A 92 3.89 -2.86 -12.40
N LEU A 93 2.84 -3.18 -11.65
CA LEU A 93 2.75 -2.80 -10.25
C LEU A 93 3.79 -3.58 -9.45
N LEU A 94 4.70 -2.84 -8.79
CA LEU A 94 5.69 -3.44 -7.90
C LEU A 94 5.04 -3.76 -6.56
N VAL A 95 5.10 -5.02 -6.16
CA VAL A 95 4.61 -5.50 -4.85
C VAL A 95 5.33 -4.76 -3.70
N GLU A 96 6.57 -4.32 -3.93
CA GLU A 96 7.36 -3.54 -2.98
C GLU A 96 6.65 -2.28 -2.48
N THR A 97 6.00 -1.51 -3.36
CA THR A 97 5.25 -0.29 -2.94
C THR A 97 4.03 -0.63 -2.08
N PHE A 98 3.37 -1.76 -2.34
CA PHE A 98 2.28 -2.21 -1.48
C PHE A 98 2.78 -2.59 -0.08
N ILE A 99 3.94 -3.24 0.01
CA ILE A 99 4.52 -3.62 1.31
C ILE A 99 4.97 -2.38 2.09
N GLU A 100 5.61 -1.41 1.43
CA GLU A 100 5.99 -0.12 2.02
C GLU A 100 4.77 0.56 2.67
N VAL A 101 3.66 0.62 1.94
CA VAL A 101 2.42 1.23 2.45
C VAL A 101 1.87 0.47 3.64
N VAL A 102 1.80 -0.86 3.56
CA VAL A 102 1.31 -1.69 4.67
C VAL A 102 2.17 -1.47 5.90
N LEU A 103 3.50 -1.47 5.76
CA LEU A 103 4.43 -1.21 6.85
C LEU A 103 4.17 0.15 7.50
N VAL A 104 4.02 1.21 6.70
CA VAL A 104 3.71 2.57 7.18
C VAL A 104 2.38 2.60 7.96
N LEU A 105 1.35 1.90 7.50
CA LEU A 105 0.07 1.82 8.20
C LEU A 105 0.17 1.12 9.57
N PHE A 106 0.99 0.07 9.66
CA PHE A 106 1.28 -0.60 10.93
C PHE A 106 2.08 0.32 11.88
N LEU A 107 3.11 1.00 11.37
CA LEU A 107 3.89 1.97 12.15
C LEU A 107 3.01 3.09 12.70
N ARG A 108 2.09 3.62 11.88
CA ARG A 108 1.11 4.62 12.32
C ARG A 108 0.31 4.15 13.54
N LYS A 109 -0.17 2.90 13.53
CA LYS A 109 -0.93 2.34 14.65
C LYS A 109 -0.10 2.28 15.93
N LEU A 110 1.18 1.92 15.84
CA LEU A 110 2.10 1.90 16.98
C LEU A 110 2.41 3.30 17.52
N ILE A 111 2.53 4.32 16.65
CA ILE A 111 2.85 5.70 17.06
C ILE A 111 1.66 6.41 17.68
N VAL A 112 0.45 6.20 17.15
CA VAL A 112 -0.76 6.91 17.61
C VAL A 112 -1.39 6.22 18.83
N MET A 113 -1.22 4.90 19.01
CA MET A 113 -1.83 4.17 20.14
C MET A 113 -1.48 4.71 21.53
N PRO A 114 -0.21 5.02 21.88
CA PRO A 114 0.15 5.50 23.21
C PRO A 114 -0.46 6.85 23.58
N VAL A 115 -0.87 7.63 22.57
CA VAL A 115 -1.34 9.01 22.78
C VAL A 115 -2.82 9.08 23.17
N GLN A 116 -3.58 8.01 22.99
CA GLN A 116 -5.04 8.04 23.16
C GLN A 116 -5.50 7.80 24.62
N ASP A 117 -4.59 7.77 25.60
CA ASP A 117 -4.84 7.54 27.04
C ASP A 117 -5.73 6.32 27.37
N VAL A 118 -5.93 5.41 26.42
CA VAL A 118 -6.51 4.09 26.67
C VAL A 118 -5.35 3.26 27.17
N SER A 119 -5.28 2.95 28.48
CA SER A 119 -4.27 2.01 29.01
C SER A 119 -4.39 0.70 28.22
N PRO A 120 -3.53 0.46 27.23
CA PRO A 120 -3.74 -0.66 26.34
C PRO A 120 -3.32 -1.91 27.11
N THR A 121 -4.12 -2.96 27.02
CA THR A 121 -3.77 -4.22 27.66
C THR A 121 -2.47 -4.72 27.04
N ILE A 122 -1.54 -5.24 27.85
CA ILE A 122 -0.23 -5.71 27.37
C ILE A 122 -0.37 -6.70 26.19
N GLU A 123 -1.46 -7.47 26.15
CA GLU A 123 -1.80 -8.38 25.07
C GLU A 123 -2.07 -7.68 23.73
N GLU A 124 -2.78 -6.55 23.72
CA GLU A 124 -3.08 -5.80 22.49
C GLU A 124 -1.80 -5.20 21.90
N VAL A 125 -0.98 -4.57 22.75
CA VAL A 125 0.32 -4.02 22.32
C VAL A 125 1.21 -5.14 21.77
N GLY A 126 1.26 -6.29 22.44
CA GLY A 126 2.00 -7.47 22.00
C GLY A 126 1.55 -7.97 20.63
N MET A 127 0.25 -7.99 20.35
CA MET A 127 -0.30 -8.41 19.06
C MET A 127 0.10 -7.46 17.92
N TRP A 128 0.03 -6.14 18.13
CA TRP A 128 0.41 -5.15 17.12
C TRP A 128 1.91 -5.11 16.86
N VAL A 129 2.72 -5.19 17.91
CA VAL A 129 4.18 -5.27 17.80
C VAL A 129 4.59 -6.56 17.09
N GLY A 130 4.00 -7.70 17.48
CA GLY A 130 4.23 -8.98 16.83
C GLY A 130 3.83 -8.97 15.35
N GLY A 131 2.65 -8.45 15.02
CA GLY A 131 2.19 -8.30 13.64
C GLY A 131 3.11 -7.41 12.79
N SER A 132 3.55 -6.28 13.34
CA SER A 132 4.49 -5.36 12.67
C SER A 132 5.85 -6.01 12.45
N PHE A 133 6.34 -6.78 13.43
CA PHE A 133 7.58 -7.55 13.30
C PHE A 133 7.47 -8.63 12.22
N PHE A 134 6.36 -9.36 12.15
CA PHE A 134 6.11 -10.35 11.10
C PHE A 134 6.03 -9.72 9.70
N ILE A 135 5.38 -8.57 9.54
CA ILE A 135 5.37 -7.82 8.28
C ILE A 135 6.79 -7.38 7.91
N GLY A 136 7.57 -6.87 8.87
CA GLY A 136 8.97 -6.49 8.65
C GLY A 136 9.83 -7.67 8.22
N LEU A 137 9.62 -8.85 8.81
CA LEU A 137 10.31 -10.07 8.42
C LEU A 137 9.96 -10.48 6.99
N ILE A 138 8.68 -10.43 6.60
CA ILE A 138 8.23 -10.70 5.23
C ILE A 138 8.91 -9.75 4.24
N TYR A 139 9.01 -8.46 4.57
CA TYR A 139 9.68 -7.47 3.72
C TYR A 139 11.16 -7.82 3.49
N VAL A 140 11.90 -8.16 4.55
CA VAL A 140 13.32 -8.56 4.43
C VAL A 140 13.47 -9.81 3.57
N LEU A 141 12.59 -10.81 3.77
CA LEU A 141 12.63 -12.08 3.05
C LEU A 141 12.34 -11.89 1.55
N LEU A 142 11.38 -11.02 1.21
CA LEU A 142 11.08 -10.67 -0.17
C LEU A 142 12.23 -9.89 -0.81
N HIS A 143 12.83 -8.94 -0.09
CA HIS A 143 13.97 -8.19 -0.59
C HIS A 143 15.18 -9.09 -0.87
N TRP A 144 15.45 -10.07 0.01
CA TRP A 144 16.49 -11.08 -0.22
C TRP A 144 16.19 -11.99 -1.41
N GLY A 145 14.96 -12.46 -1.56
CA GLY A 145 14.56 -13.32 -2.70
C GLY A 145 14.67 -12.61 -4.05
N GLN A 146 14.38 -11.30 -4.11
CA GLN A 146 14.56 -10.51 -5.33
C GLN A 146 16.04 -10.28 -5.66
N LYS A 147 16.89 -10.06 -4.64
CA LYS A 147 18.34 -9.91 -4.83
C LYS A 147 18.98 -11.18 -5.39
N GLU A 148 18.58 -12.36 -4.92
CA GLU A 148 19.11 -13.64 -5.41
C GLU A 148 18.64 -13.95 -6.85
N SER A 149 17.45 -13.47 -7.23
CA SER A 149 16.91 -13.61 -8.60
C SER A 149 17.63 -12.70 -9.60
N ALA A 150 18.03 -11.50 -9.18
CA ALA A 150 18.80 -10.56 -10.00
C ALA A 150 20.24 -11.04 -10.24
N ASP A 151 20.86 -11.67 -9.24
CA ASP A 151 22.22 -12.21 -9.34
C ASP A 151 22.29 -13.38 -10.34
N LYS A 152 21.33 -14.33 -10.26
CA LYS A 152 21.23 -15.48 -11.18
C LYS A 152 21.04 -15.08 -12.66
N GLN A 153 20.48 -13.91 -12.94
CA GLN A 153 20.23 -13.43 -14.30
C GLN A 153 21.45 -12.74 -14.93
N SER A 154 22.42 -12.27 -14.12
CA SER A 154 23.70 -11.73 -14.58
C SER A 154 24.80 -12.78 -14.79
N SER A 155 24.60 -14.00 -14.26
CA SER A 155 25.55 -15.11 -14.31
C SER A 155 25.27 -16.15 -15.42
N SER A 156 24.25 -15.93 -16.26
CA SER A 156 24.02 -16.75 -17.45
C SER A 156 24.67 -16.08 -18.67
N PRO A 157 25.77 -16.63 -19.22
CA PRO A 157 26.39 -16.17 -20.45
C PRO A 157 25.55 -16.46 -21.70
#